data_AF-A0A7Y5J2T8-F1
#
_entry.id   AF-A0A7Y5J2T8-F1
#
_cell.length_a   1.000
_cell.length_b   1.000
_cell.length_c   1.000
_cell.angle_alpha   90.00
_cell.angle_beta   90.00
_cell.angle_gamma   90.00
#
_symmetry.space_group_name_H-M   'P 1'
#
loop_
_entity.id
_entity.type
_entity.pdbx_description
1 polymer ?
#
loop_
_entity_poly.entity_id
_entity_poly.type
_entity_poly.pdbx_seq_one_letter_code
_entity_poly.pdbx_strand_id
1 'polypeptide(L)'
;MLTGVIACFIIGYLTIAFEHPLKLDKTVPALVMGALCWAMISIGHLGVVGEHDLVITYSGDPEKYYDGLNVILLHHVGKIAEILFFLIGAMTI
;
A
#
# COMPACT_ATOMS: atom_id res chain seq x y z
N MET A 1 6.48 5.30 14.28
CA MET A 1 5.47 5.04 13.23
C MET A 1 5.74 3.75 12.46
N LEU A 2 7.00 3.40 12.17
CA LEU A 2 7.36 2.09 11.59
C LEU A 2 6.77 0.89 12.34
N THR A 3 6.88 0.85 13.67
CA THR A 3 6.28 -0.21 14.51
C THR A 3 4.76 -0.30 14.33
N GLY A 4 4.07 0.82 14.11
CA GLY A 4 2.64 0.86 13.84
C GLY A 4 2.33 0.21 12.49
N VAL A 5 3.09 0.52 11.44
CA VAL A 5 2.95 -0.10 10.11
C VAL A 5 3.16 -1.62 10.21
N ILE A 6 4.19 -2.07 10.92
CA ILE A 6 4.46 -3.50 11.14
C ILE A 6 3.29 -4.17 11.89
N ALA A 7 2.78 -3.55 12.96
CA ALA A 7 1.64 -4.08 13.70
C ALA A 7 0.38 -4.17 12.81
N CYS A 8 0.09 -3.12 12.03
CA CYS A 8 -1.02 -3.09 11.08
C CYS A 8 -0.90 -4.21 10.03
N PHE A 9 0.31 -4.43 9.50
CA PHE A 9 0.59 -5.50 8.56
C PHE A 9 0.32 -6.88 9.18
N ILE A 10 0.81 -7.13 10.39
CA ILE A 10 0.61 -8.41 11.09
C ILE A 10 -0.89 -8.65 11.34
N ILE A 11 -1.62 -7.67 11.85
CA ILE A 11 -3.06 -7.79 12.13
C ILE A 11 -3.85 -8.01 10.83
N GLY A 12 -3.54 -7.25 9.79
CA GLY A 12 -4.15 -7.42 8.46
C GLY A 12 -3.90 -8.82 7.89
N TYR A 13 -2.66 -9.30 7.98
CA TYR A 13 -2.29 -10.65 7.54
C TYR A 13 -3.02 -11.75 8.33
N LEU A 14 -3.13 -11.61 9.65
CA LEU A 14 -3.92 -12.53 10.47
C LEU A 14 -5.39 -12.56 10.05
N THR A 15 -5.93 -11.42 9.64
CA THR A 15 -7.33 -11.32 9.16
C THR A 15 -7.52 -12.09 7.84
N ILE A 16 -6.50 -12.10 6.98
CA ILE A 16 -6.49 -12.89 5.73
C ILE A 16 -6.34 -14.39 6.05
N ALA A 17 -5.41 -14.75 6.95
CA ALA A 17 -5.15 -16.15 7.33
C ALA A 17 -6.35 -16.79 8.05
N PHE A 18 -7.08 -16.01 8.84
CA PHE A 18 -8.29 -16.42 9.55
C PHE A 18 -9.58 -16.17 8.76
N GLU A 19 -9.53 -16.25 7.43
CA GLU A 19 -10.73 -16.19 6.56
C GLU A 19 -11.85 -17.12 7.05
N HIS A 20 -11.53 -18.37 7.37
CA HIS A 20 -12.52 -19.40 7.69
C HIS A 20 -13.36 -19.11 8.97
N PRO A 21 -12.76 -18.65 10.08
CA PRO A 21 -13.55 -18.22 11.25
C PRO A 21 -14.20 -16.84 11.08
N LEU A 22 -13.64 -15.93 10.28
CA LEU A 22 -14.14 -14.54 10.14
C LEU A 22 -15.16 -14.34 9.03
N LYS A 23 -15.30 -15.29 8.08
CA LYS A 23 -16.22 -15.22 6.93
C LYS A 23 -16.09 -13.92 6.12
N LEU A 24 -14.87 -13.41 6.00
CA LEU A 24 -14.53 -12.26 5.16
C LEU A 24 -13.83 -12.75 3.89
N ASP A 25 -14.24 -12.25 2.72
CA ASP A 25 -13.50 -12.52 1.48
C ASP A 25 -12.08 -11.97 1.57
N LYS A 26 -11.07 -12.81 1.29
CA LYS A 26 -9.62 -12.47 1.42
C LYS A 26 -9.24 -11.13 0.80
N THR A 27 -9.93 -10.74 -0.27
CA THR A 27 -9.69 -9.51 -1.01
C THR A 27 -9.94 -8.25 -0.17
N VAL A 28 -10.98 -8.26 0.68
CA VAL A 28 -11.37 -7.08 1.46
C VAL A 28 -10.31 -6.75 2.54
N PRO A 29 -9.90 -7.69 3.41
CA PRO A 29 -8.82 -7.44 4.36
C PRO A 29 -7.49 -7.10 3.70
N ALA A 30 -7.18 -7.69 2.54
CA ALA A 30 -5.95 -7.38 1.80
C ALA A 30 -5.92 -5.94 1.30
N LEU A 31 -7.01 -5.45 0.70
CA LEU A 31 -7.14 -4.07 0.25
C LEU A 31 -7.08 -3.08 1.42
N VAL A 32 -7.79 -3.37 2.51
CA VAL A 32 -7.81 -2.52 3.72
C VAL A 32 -6.42 -2.47 4.36
N MET A 33 -5.75 -3.61 4.51
CA MET A 33 -4.38 -3.67 5.03
C MET A 33 -3.43 -2.81 4.20
N GLY A 34 -3.48 -2.93 2.87
CA GLY A 34 -2.65 -2.14 1.96
C GLY A 34 -2.91 -0.63 2.10
N ALA A 35 -4.18 -0.23 2.10
CA ALA A 35 -4.57 1.18 2.25
C ALA A 35 -4.12 1.77 3.59
N LEU A 36 -4.28 1.03 4.70
CA LEU A 36 -3.86 1.47 6.03
C LEU A 36 -2.34 1.57 6.16
N CYS A 37 -1.58 0.65 5.58
CA CYS A 37 -0.12 0.72 5.57
C CYS A 37 0.37 1.99 4.84
N TRP A 38 -0.18 2.27 3.66
CA TRP A 38 0.15 3.49 2.90
C TRP A 38 -0.27 4.78 3.60
N ALA A 39 -1.45 4.80 4.23
CA ALA A 39 -1.90 5.94 5.02
C ALA A 39 -0.96 6.23 6.20
N MET A 40 -0.52 5.19 6.92
CA MET A 40 0.42 5.35 8.03
C MET A 40 1.83 5.72 7.60
N ILE A 41 2.27 5.27 6.42
CA ILE A 41 3.53 5.72 5.81
C ILE A 41 3.46 7.21 5.50
N SER A 42 2.37 7.66 4.86
CA SER A 42 2.15 9.08 4.51
C SER A 42 2.11 9.99 5.73
N ILE A 43 1.29 9.66 6.73
CA ILE A 43 1.17 10.44 7.97
C ILE A 43 2.47 10.40 8.77
N GLY A 44 3.17 9.26 8.75
CA GLY A 44 4.38 9.06 9.52
C GLY A 44 5.66 9.59 8.90
N HIS A 45 5.57 10.23 7.74
CA HIS A 45 6.71 10.77 7.00
C HIS A 45 7.85 9.72 6.88
N LEU A 46 7.47 8.45 6.72
CA LEU A 46 8.42 7.35 6.65
C LEU A 46 9.14 7.42 5.32
N GLY A 47 10.45 7.13 5.36
CA GLY A 47 11.25 7.08 4.14
C GLY A 47 10.80 5.93 3.25
N VAL A 48 10.51 6.21 1.99
CA VAL A 48 10.10 5.20 1.00
C VAL A 48 11.16 5.14 -0.09
N VAL A 49 11.59 3.93 -0.41
CA VAL A 49 12.53 3.68 -1.51
C VAL A 49 11.71 3.53 -2.79
N GLY A 50 11.86 4.49 -3.70
CA GLY A 50 11.27 4.45 -5.03
C GLY A 50 12.13 3.67 -6.02
N GLU A 51 11.61 3.54 -7.24
CA GLU A 51 12.37 3.04 -8.38
C GLU A 51 13.41 4.09 -8.82
N HIS A 52 14.57 3.65 -9.35
CA HIS A 52 15.68 4.51 -9.79
C HIS A 52 16.41 5.28 -8.67
N ASP A 53 16.80 4.61 -7.58
CA ASP A 53 17.62 5.18 -6.49
C ASP A 53 17.00 6.41 -5.78
N LEU A 54 15.74 6.72 -6.07
CA LEU A 54 15.01 7.81 -5.46
C LEU A 54 14.57 7.40 -4.06
N VAL A 55 15.46 7.61 -3.08
CA VAL A 55 15.13 7.46 -1.66
C VAL A 55 14.41 8.73 -1.21
N ILE A 56 13.09 8.65 -1.07
CA ILE A 56 12.31 9.75 -0.50
C ILE A 56 12.49 9.69 1.00
N THR A 57 13.35 10.56 1.52
CA THR A 57 13.52 10.77 2.96
C THR A 57 12.95 12.12 3.35
N TYR A 58 12.24 12.16 4.47
CA TYR A 58 11.78 13.42 5.04
C TYR A 58 12.99 14.32 5.36
N SER A 59 13.15 15.39 4.57
CA SER A 59 14.32 16.28 4.62
C SER A 59 13.98 17.65 5.27
N GLY A 60 12.79 17.77 5.86
CA GLY A 60 12.28 19.00 6.51
C GLY A 60 11.32 19.82 5.64
N ASP A 61 11.27 19.55 4.34
CA ASP A 61 10.37 20.13 3.35
C ASP A 61 9.18 19.18 3.05
N PRO A 62 8.00 19.40 3.66
CA PRO A 62 6.85 18.49 3.52
C PRO A 62 6.34 18.41 2.08
N GLU A 63 6.37 19.51 1.32
CA GLU A 63 5.87 19.54 -0.07
C GLU A 63 6.61 18.54 -0.97
N LYS A 64 7.95 18.51 -0.91
CA LYS A 64 8.75 17.56 -1.70
C LYS A 64 8.53 16.11 -1.29
N TYR A 65 8.27 15.86 0.00
CA TYR A 65 7.93 14.53 0.49
C TYR A 65 6.61 14.05 -0.11
N TYR A 66 5.55 14.87 -0.06
CA TYR A 66 4.24 14.51 -0.61
C TYR A 66 4.28 14.37 -2.13
N ASP A 67 5.00 15.24 -2.84
CA ASP A 67 5.13 15.14 -4.30
C ASP A 67 5.79 13.83 -4.73
N GLY A 68 6.92 13.47 -4.14
CA GLY A 68 7.57 12.21 -4.47
C GLY A 68 6.75 10.99 -4.01
N LEU A 69 6.10 11.06 -2.84
CA LEU A 69 5.23 10.00 -2.34
C LEU A 69 4.04 9.76 -3.31
N ASN A 70 3.43 10.83 -3.82
CA ASN A 70 2.37 10.75 -4.83
C ASN A 70 2.86 10.06 -6.11
N VAL A 71 4.07 10.37 -6.59
CA VAL A 71 4.65 9.72 -7.77
C VAL A 71 4.79 8.21 -7.56
N ILE A 72 5.35 7.78 -6.43
CA ILE A 72 5.54 6.35 -6.15
C ILE A 72 4.20 5.61 -6.02
N LEU A 73 3.25 6.17 -5.27
CA LEU A 73 1.92 5.60 -5.07
C LEU A 73 1.18 5.48 -6.39
N LEU A 74 1.14 6.56 -7.18
CA LEU A 74 0.44 6.57 -8.45
C LEU A 74 1.08 5.60 -9.44
N HIS A 75 2.41 5.48 -9.47
CA HIS A 75 3.09 4.51 -10.30
C HIS A 75 2.74 3.07 -9.92
N HIS A 76 2.95 2.66 -8.67
CA HIS A 76 2.76 1.27 -8.27
C HIS A 76 1.28 0.87 -8.25
N VAL A 77 0.43 1.69 -7.61
CA VAL A 77 -1.00 1.43 -7.55
C VAL A 77 -1.63 1.53 -8.93
N GLY A 78 -1.19 2.47 -9.76
CA GLY A 78 -1.62 2.61 -11.15
C GLY A 78 -1.28 1.37 -11.97
N LYS A 79 -0.04 0.89 -11.92
CA LYS A 79 0.37 -0.35 -12.62
C LYS A 79 -0.38 -1.58 -12.12
N ILE A 80 -0.59 -1.71 -10.81
CA ILE A 80 -1.37 -2.83 -10.25
C ILE A 80 -2.83 -2.74 -10.68
N ALA A 81 -3.46 -1.56 -10.61
CA ALA A 81 -4.83 -1.34 -11.04
C ALA A 81 -5.01 -1.57 -12.54
N GLU A 82 -4.04 -1.16 -13.37
CA GLU A 82 -3.98 -1.45 -14.80
C GLU A 82 -3.95 -2.95 -15.06
N ILE A 83 -3.08 -3.71 -14.36
CA ILE A 83 -3.02 -5.17 -14.47
C ILE A 83 -4.34 -5.79 -14.02
N LEU A 84 -4.92 -5.35 -12.89
CA LEU A 84 -6.20 -5.87 -12.40
C LEU A 84 -7.33 -5.60 -13.39
N PHE A 85 -7.41 -4.39 -13.93
CA PHE A 85 -8.42 -4.01 -14.92
C PHE A 85 -8.23 -4.80 -16.22
N PHE A 86 -6.97 -4.96 -16.66
CA PHE A 86 -6.63 -5.79 -17.79
C PHE A 86 -7.00 -7.26 -17.55
N LEU A 87 -6.69 -7.83 -16.39
CA LEU A 87 -7.02 -9.21 -16.04
C LEU A 87 -8.53 -9.43 -15.93
N ILE A 88 -9.28 -8.47 -15.40
CA ILE A 88 -10.75 -8.51 -15.39
C ILE A 88 -11.25 -8.53 -16.83
N GLY A 89 -10.79 -7.63 -17.71
CA GLY A 89 -11.23 -7.56 -19.11
C GLY A 89 -10.74 -8.70 -20.01
N ALA A 90 -9.51 -9.19 -19.79
CA ALA A 90 -8.87 -10.22 -20.58
C ALA A 90 -9.35 -11.63 -20.19
N MET A 91 -9.60 -11.87 -18.89
CA MET A 91 -10.14 -13.14 -18.39
C MET A 91 -11.68 -13.12 -18.25
N THR A 92 -12.37 -12.09 -18.73
CA THR A 92 -13.83 -12.13 -18.96
C THR A 92 -14.24 -12.93 -20.20
N ILE A 93 -13.29 -13.59 -20.88
CA ILE A 93 -13.49 -14.81 -21.70
C ILE A 93 -12.51 -15.89 -21.23
#